data_AF-A0A7C6CZ69-F1
#
_entry.id   AF-A0A7C6CZ69-F1
#
_cell.length_a   1.000
_cell.length_b   1.000
_cell.length_c   1.000
_cell.angle_alpha   90.00
_cell.angle_beta   90.00
_cell.angle_gamma   90.00
#
_symmetry.space_group_name_H-M   'P 1'
#
loop_
_entity.id
_entity.type
_entity.pdbx_description
1 polymer ?
#
loop_
_entity_poly.entity_id
_entity_poly.type
_entity_poly.pdbx_seq_one_letter_code
_entity_poly.pdbx_strand_id
1 'polypeptide(L)' 'MARRRGIMSDRLKYELAAELGFYHKVHDGDWGNITTREAGSLVRAAIERAERMMAAQGSISPAQNKGL' A
#
# COMPACT_ATOMS: atom_id res chain seq x y z
N MET A 1 -19.77 -0.11 17.24
CA MET A 1 -18.31 0.10 17.27
C MET A 1 -17.82 0.31 15.84
N ALA A 2 -17.15 1.42 15.53
CA ALA A 2 -16.59 1.64 14.20
C ALA A 2 -15.55 0.56 13.88
N ARG A 3 -15.73 -0.18 12.78
CA ARG A 3 -14.70 -1.10 12.29
C ARG A 3 -13.43 -0.27 12.06
N ARG A 4 -12.37 -0.53 12.83
CA ARG A 4 -11.06 0.10 12.60
C ARG A 4 -10.64 -0.27 11.18
N ARG A 5 -10.72 0.68 10.26
CA ARG A 5 -10.19 0.49 8.91
C ARG A 5 -8.69 0.32 9.03
N GLY A 6 -8.14 -0.74 8.45
CA GLY A 6 -6.70 -0.89 8.34
C GLY A 6 -6.10 0.27 7.55
N ILE A 7 -4.84 0.59 7.82
CA ILE A 7 -4.10 1.66 7.12
C ILE A 7 -3.96 1.32 5.62
N MET A 8 -3.76 0.04 5.30
CA MET A 8 -3.64 -0.46 3.94
C MET A 8 -4.97 -1.02 3.44
N SER A 9 -5.40 -0.62 2.24
CA SER A 9 -6.56 -1.20 1.57
C SER A 9 -6.28 -2.66 1.18
N ASP A 10 -7.31 -3.52 1.17
CA ASP A 10 -7.11 -4.93 0.82
C ASP A 10 -6.63 -5.11 -0.62
N ARG A 11 -7.11 -4.26 -1.54
CA ARG A 11 -6.60 -4.19 -2.91
C ARG A 11 -5.08 -3.99 -2.94
N LEU A 12 -4.56 -3.03 -2.19
CA LEU A 12 -3.13 -2.75 -2.16
C LEU A 12 -2.34 -3.93 -1.59
N LYS A 13 -2.85 -4.59 -0.54
CA LYS A 13 -2.20 -5.79 0.02
C LYS A 13 -2.06 -6.89 -1.03
N TYR A 14 -3.13 -7.19 -1.78
CA TYR A 14 -3.09 -8.23 -2.82
C TYR A 14 -2.21 -7.86 -4.02
N GLU A 15 -2.23 -6.59 -4.46
CA GLU A 15 -1.32 -6.08 -5.49
C GLU A 15 0.15 -6.30 -5.08
N LEU A 16 0.51 -5.89 -3.86
CA LEU A 16 1.88 -6.08 -3.35
C LEU A 16 2.25 -7.55 -3.18
N ALA A 17 1.33 -8.39 -2.74
CA ALA A 17 1.57 -9.84 -2.64
C ALA A 17 1.84 -10.47 -4.02
N ALA A 18 1.17 -9.98 -5.07
CA ALA A 18 1.43 -10.42 -6.44
C ALA A 18 2.79 -9.93 -6.94
N GLU A 19 3.12 -8.65 -6.75
CA GLU A 19 4.43 -8.08 -7.11
C GLU A 19 5.60 -8.77 -6.39
N LEU A 20 5.40 -9.16 -5.14
CA LEU A 20 6.40 -9.85 -4.31
C LEU A 20 6.41 -11.38 -4.51
N GLY A 21 5.50 -11.92 -5.32
CA GLY A 21 5.50 -13.34 -5.72
C GLY A 21 4.88 -14.33 -4.72
N PHE A 22 4.19 -13.86 -3.67
CA PHE A 22 3.58 -14.73 -2.66
C PHE A 22 2.05 -14.68 -2.62
N TYR A 23 1.39 -14.07 -3.62
CA TYR A 23 -0.07 -14.02 -3.73
C TYR A 23 -0.75 -15.38 -3.58
N HIS A 24 -0.14 -16.44 -4.10
CA HIS A 24 -0.63 -17.82 -4.02
C HIS A 24 -0.81 -18.33 -2.56
N LYS A 25 -0.24 -17.65 -1.55
CA LYS A 25 -0.40 -18.01 -0.14
C LYS A 25 -1.58 -17.32 0.54
N VAL A 26 -2.08 -16.24 -0.07
CA VAL A 26 -3.07 -15.34 0.53
C VAL A 26 -4.34 -15.21 -0.31
N HIS A 27 -4.43 -15.89 -1.46
CA HIS A 27 -5.53 -15.73 -2.41
C HIS A 27 -6.91 -16.11 -1.83
N ASP A 28 -6.94 -16.93 -0.78
CA ASP A 28 -8.12 -17.35 -0.01
C ASP A 28 -8.53 -16.32 1.06
N GLY A 29 -7.74 -15.27 1.22
CA GLY A 29 -7.93 -14.23 2.22
C GLY A 29 -7.22 -14.51 3.54
N ASP A 30 -6.55 -15.64 3.70
CA ASP A 30 -5.76 -15.94 4.90
C ASP A 30 -4.33 -15.41 4.76
N TRP A 31 -3.95 -14.55 5.70
CA TRP A 31 -2.61 -13.98 5.78
C TRP A 31 -1.70 -14.74 6.75
N GLY A 32 -2.21 -15.78 7.44
CA GLY A 32 -1.44 -16.63 8.34
C GLY A 32 -0.39 -17.51 7.64
N ASN A 33 -0.54 -17.73 6.33
CA ASN A 33 0.34 -18.59 5.53
C ASN A 33 1.65 -17.92 5.09
N ILE A 34 1.83 -16.62 5.34
CA ILE A 34 3.05 -15.91 4.96
C ILE A 34 4.12 -15.98 6.05
N THR A 35 5.38 -15.97 5.63
CA THR A 35 6.52 -15.85 6.52
C THR A 35 6.67 -14.42 7.06
N THR A 36 7.35 -14.27 8.21
CA THR A 36 7.70 -12.94 8.75
C THR A 36 8.49 -12.08 7.75
N ARG A 37 9.30 -12.71 6.89
CA ARG A 37 10.04 -12.02 5.83
C ARG A 37 9.10 -11.47 4.76
N GLU A 38 8.10 -12.24 4.33
CA GLU A 38 7.11 -11.78 3.34
C GLU A 38 6.26 -10.63 3.89
N ALA A 39 5.85 -10.72 5.16
CA ALA A 39 5.16 -9.62 5.84
C ALA A 39 6.02 -8.34 5.86
N GLY A 40 7.30 -8.46 6.23
CA GLY A 40 8.25 -7.35 6.22
C GLY A 40 8.46 -6.74 4.83
N SER A 41 8.61 -7.58 3.80
CA SER A 41 8.72 -7.13 2.41
C SER A 41 7.47 -6.39 1.94
N LEU A 42 6.28 -6.84 2.31
CA LEU A 42 5.02 -6.17 1.96
C LEU A 42 4.91 -4.78 2.59
N VAL A 43 5.23 -4.65 3.88
CA VAL A 43 5.21 -3.35 4.57
C VAL A 43 6.24 -2.41 3.95
N ARG A 44 7.45 -2.91 3.68
CA ARG A 44 8.50 -2.13 3.01
C ARG A 44 8.05 -1.62 1.64
N ALA A 45 7.51 -2.50 0.80
CA ALA A 45 7.03 -2.14 -0.54
C ALA A 45 5.89 -1.11 -0.49
N ALA A 46 5.00 -1.21 0.51
CA ALA A 46 3.94 -0.24 0.74
C ALA A 46 4.48 1.15 1.09
N ILE A 47 5.48 1.22 1.99
CA ILE A 47 6.14 2.48 2.37
C ILE A 47 6.85 3.08 1.15
N GLU A 48 7.64 2.29 0.43
CA GLU A 48 8.35 2.76 -0.77
C GLU A 48 7.39 3.29 -1.84
N ARG A 49 6.22 2.64 -2.04
CA ARG A 49 5.18 3.12 -2.95
C ARG A 49 4.57 4.44 -2.48
N ALA A 50 4.32 4.58 -1.18
CA ALA A 50 3.81 5.82 -0.59
C ALA A 50 4.80 6.98 -0.76
N GLU A 51 6.08 6.76 -0.45
CA GLU A 51 7.16 7.74 -0.64
C GLU A 51 7.26 8.20 -2.11
N ARG A 52 7.21 7.26 -3.07
CA ARG A 52 7.19 7.60 -4.50
C ARG A 52 5.98 8.43 -4.89
N MET A 53 4.80 8.12 -4.37
CA MET A 53 3.58 8.89 -4.65
C MET A 53 3.65 10.30 -4.07
N MET A 54 4.19 10.47 -2.87
CA MET A 54 4.38 11.78 -2.24
C MET A 54 5.42 12.61 -2.98
N ALA A 55 6.54 12.01 -3.37
CA ALA A 55 7.56 12.66 -4.19
C ALA A 55 7.02 13.12 -5.54
N ALA A 56 6.16 12.30 -6.18
CA ALA A 56 5.47 12.66 -7.41
C ALA A 56 4.44 13.79 -7.20
N GLN A 57 3.69 13.77 -6.09
CA GLN A 57 2.70 14.81 -5.76
C GLN A 57 3.35 16.15 -5.38
N GLY A 58 4.57 16.16 -4.86
CA GLY A 58 5.36 17.37 -4.60
C GLY A 58 5.66 18.22 -5.85
N SER A 59 5.32 17.73 -7.05
CA SER A 59 5.38 18.48 -8.31
C SER A 59 4.10 19.28 -8.65
N ILE A 60 3.02 19.17 -7.86
CA ILE A 60 1.79 19.95 -8.06
C ILE A 60 1.92 21.26 -7.28
N SER A 61 2.34 22.31 -7.98
CA SER A 61 2.39 23.69 -7.45
C SER A 61 0.98 24.19 -7.09
N PRO A 62 0.72 24.66 -5.85
CA PRO A 62 -0.56 25.27 -5.46
C PRO A 62 -0.66 26.74 -5.92
N ALA A 63 -0.14 27.07 -7.10
CA ALA A 63 -0.14 28.43 -7.64
C ALA A 63 -1.34 28.71 -8.55
N GLN A 64 -2.54 28.21 -8.25
CA GLN A 64 -3.77 28.60 -8.96
C GLN A 64 -4.99 28.64 -8.01
N ASN A 65 -4.96 29.54 -7.03
CA ASN A 65 -6.19 30.21 -6.62
C ASN A 65 -5.88 31.64 -6.17
N LYS A 66 -5.65 32.51 -7.15
CA LYS A 66 -5.69 33.95 -6.99
C LYS A 66 -6.53 34.49 -8.13
N GLY A 67 -7.84 34.58 -7.91
CA GLY A 67 -8.77 35.05 -8.93
C GLY A 67 -10.19 35.14 -8.43
N LEU A 68 -10.53 36.36 -7.99
CA LEU A 68 -11.86 36.93 -7.68
C LEU A 68 -12.36 36.69 -6.25
#